data_AF-A0A2A2IT03-F1
#
_entry.id   AF-A0A2A2IT03-F1
#
_cell.length_a   1.000
_cell.length_b   1.000
_cell.length_c   1.000
_cell.angle_alpha   90.00
_cell.angle_beta   90.00
_cell.angle_gamma   90.00
#
_symmetry.space_group_name_H-M   'P 1'
#
loop_
_entity.id
_entity.type
_entity.pdbx_description
1 polymer ?
#
loop_
_entity_poly.entity_id
_entity_poly.type
_entity_poly.pdbx_seq_one_letter_code
_entity_poly.pdbx_strand_id
1 'polypeptide(L)'
;LLASRTLSLSALPRGGRPAPWAQALRWPVRGLLIVLRSVPEIVWALLFVRAVGLGPTAGVLAIAITYSGMLGKVYAEIFESVDQKPTRALLLAGSGRLAAFCYGTLPNAAGELLSYTVYRWECAIRASVVMGFVGAGGLGQQMDLSMRMFAGNEVASLLLTFLALVLLADALSRLLRGRRQ
;
A
#
# COMPACT_ATOMS: atom_id res chain seq x y z
N LEU A 1 -16.56 -5.82 -7.48
CA LEU A 1 -17.97 -6.07 -7.86
C LEU A 1 -18.90 -6.50 -6.70
N LEU A 2 -18.41 -6.73 -5.48
CA LEU A 2 -19.25 -6.87 -4.26
C LEU A 2 -18.96 -5.81 -3.18
N ALA A 3 -18.01 -4.90 -3.43
CA ALA A 3 -17.49 -3.97 -2.42
C ALA A 3 -17.96 -2.51 -2.59
N SER A 4 -18.71 -2.18 -3.64
CA SER A 4 -19.07 -0.79 -3.94
C SER A 4 -20.58 -0.62 -3.92
N ARG A 5 -21.11 -0.29 -2.73
CA ARG A 5 -22.47 0.19 -2.50
C ARG A 5 -22.77 1.54 -3.17
N THR A 6 -21.82 2.12 -3.90
CA THR A 6 -21.96 3.41 -4.61
C THR A 6 -22.99 3.39 -5.74
N LEU A 7 -23.51 2.20 -6.10
CA LEU A 7 -24.52 2.04 -7.15
C LEU A 7 -25.81 1.38 -6.66
N SER A 8 -26.00 1.24 -5.34
CA SER A 8 -27.30 0.90 -4.76
C SER A 8 -28.10 2.20 -4.61
N LEU A 9 -29.06 2.40 -5.51
CA LEU A 9 -30.01 3.51 -5.62
C LEU A 9 -30.91 3.75 -4.39
N SER A 10 -30.62 3.15 -3.24
CA SER A 10 -31.38 3.30 -1.99
C SER A 10 -30.78 4.32 -1.00
N ALA A 11 -29.70 5.03 -1.38
CA ALA A 11 -28.92 5.84 -0.45
C ALA A 11 -29.00 7.36 -0.68
N LEU A 12 -30.16 7.87 -1.09
CA LEU A 12 -30.54 9.28 -0.98
C LEU A 12 -32.07 9.38 -0.91
N PRO A 13 -32.71 10.27 -0.12
CA PRO A 13 -32.21 11.15 0.94
C PRO A 13 -33.07 11.05 2.22
N ARG A 14 -32.48 10.83 3.40
CA ARG A 14 -33.08 11.22 4.70
C ARG A 14 -32.06 10.99 5.81
N GLY A 15 -31.88 12.01 6.66
CA GLY A 15 -30.89 12.06 7.74
C GLY A 15 -31.03 10.92 8.76
N GLY A 16 -30.37 9.80 8.49
CA GLY A 16 -30.31 8.63 9.35
C GLY A 16 -28.87 8.34 9.74
N ARG A 17 -28.66 8.21 11.05
CA ARG A 17 -27.43 7.82 11.79
C ARG A 17 -26.50 6.88 11.00
N PRO A 18 -25.16 6.99 11.16
CA PRO A 18 -24.20 6.10 10.51
C PRO A 18 -24.59 4.65 10.78
N ALA A 19 -24.75 3.88 9.71
CA ALA A 19 -25.32 2.56 9.80
C ALA A 19 -24.40 1.63 10.62
N PRO A 20 -24.94 0.90 11.63
CA PRO A 20 -24.13 0.11 12.58
C PRO A 20 -23.30 -0.98 11.89
N TRP A 21 -23.67 -1.39 10.67
CA TRP A 21 -22.91 -2.37 9.87
C TRP A 21 -21.58 -1.82 9.33
N ALA A 22 -21.49 -0.52 9.01
CA ALA A 22 -20.24 0.12 8.62
C ALA A 22 -19.30 0.28 9.83
N GLN A 23 -19.87 0.44 11.03
CA GLN A 23 -19.14 0.43 12.29
C GLN A 23 -18.76 -1.00 12.71
N ALA A 24 -19.61 -1.99 12.45
CA ALA A 24 -19.35 -3.41 12.68
C ALA A 24 -18.26 -3.95 11.74
N LEU A 25 -18.17 -3.47 10.49
CA LEU A 25 -17.10 -3.85 9.56
C LEU A 25 -15.76 -3.17 9.88
N ARG A 26 -15.78 -2.02 10.58
CA ARG A 26 -14.56 -1.37 11.10
C ARG A 26 -13.86 -2.22 12.17
N TRP A 27 -14.58 -3.02 12.94
CA TRP A 27 -14.01 -3.87 14.00
C TRP A 27 -13.15 -5.04 13.49
N PRO A 28 -13.61 -5.92 12.58
CA PRO A 28 -12.79 -7.00 12.06
C PRO A 28 -11.65 -6.49 11.18
N VAL A 29 -11.85 -5.36 10.49
CA VAL A 29 -10.81 -4.72 9.70
C VAL A 29 -9.75 -4.05 10.59
N ARG A 30 -10.14 -3.46 11.73
CA ARG A 30 -9.19 -3.00 12.75
C ARG A 30 -8.49 -4.18 13.42
N GLY A 31 -9.21 -5.26 13.73
CA GLY A 31 -8.63 -6.49 14.28
C GLY A 31 -7.61 -7.12 13.33
N LEU A 32 -7.96 -7.24 12.05
CA LEU A 32 -7.07 -7.75 11.00
C LEU A 32 -5.86 -6.82 10.81
N LEU A 33 -6.03 -5.50 10.81
CA LEU A 33 -4.92 -4.55 10.76
C LEU A 33 -4.01 -4.61 12.00
N ILE A 34 -4.58 -4.82 13.18
CA ILE A 34 -3.82 -4.99 14.42
C ILE A 34 -3.04 -6.30 14.32
N VAL A 35 -3.64 -7.40 13.90
CA VAL A 35 -2.96 -8.70 13.71
C VAL A 35 -1.89 -8.63 12.62
N LEU A 36 -2.20 -8.04 11.47
CA LEU A 36 -1.27 -7.89 10.33
C LEU A 36 -0.12 -6.93 10.64
N ARG A 37 -0.28 -6.04 11.64
CA ARG A 37 0.78 -5.18 12.18
C ARG A 37 1.51 -5.80 13.37
N SER A 38 0.81 -6.60 14.18
CA SER A 38 1.35 -7.31 15.34
C SER A 38 2.22 -8.48 14.93
N VAL A 39 1.95 -9.08 13.76
CA VAL A 39 2.83 -10.05 13.11
C VAL A 39 3.81 -9.27 12.25
N PRO A 40 5.11 -9.21 12.62
CA PRO A 40 6.12 -8.53 11.82
C PRO A 40 6.17 -9.11 10.41
N GLU A 41 6.50 -8.28 9.43
CA GLU A 41 6.72 -8.66 8.02
C GLU A 41 7.72 -9.83 7.89
N ILE A 42 8.66 -9.89 8.85
CA ILE A 42 9.67 -10.95 9.02
C ILE A 42 9.03 -12.34 9.20
N VAL A 43 7.90 -12.44 9.90
CA VAL A 43 7.22 -13.73 10.11
C VAL A 43 6.64 -14.26 8.80
N TRP A 44 6.04 -13.38 7.99
CA TRP A 44 5.58 -13.73 6.64
C TRP A 44 6.75 -14.11 5.74
N ALA A 45 7.87 -13.38 5.82
CA ALA A 45 9.09 -13.71 5.09
C ALA A 45 9.59 -15.12 5.44
N LEU A 46 9.69 -15.46 6.73
CA LEU A 46 10.12 -16.78 7.19
C LEU A 46 9.18 -17.90 6.73
N LEU A 47 7.86 -17.65 6.75
CA LEU A 47 6.87 -18.60 6.27
C LEU A 47 7.00 -18.84 4.76
N PHE A 48 7.18 -17.79 3.97
CA PHE A 48 7.39 -17.92 2.52
C PHE A 48 8.74 -18.51 2.16
N VAL A 49 9.79 -18.24 2.93
CA VAL A 49 11.09 -18.90 2.77
C VAL A 49 10.96 -20.40 3.02
N ARG A 50 10.15 -20.83 4.00
CA ARG A 50 9.86 -22.26 4.22
C ARG A 50 9.00 -22.89 3.13
N ALA A 51 8.07 -22.13 2.55
CA ALA A 51 7.14 -22.64 1.54
C ALA A 51 7.73 -22.70 0.12
N VAL A 52 8.46 -21.65 -0.29
CA VAL A 52 8.98 -21.46 -1.66
C VAL A 52 10.49 -21.68 -1.73
N GLY A 53 11.18 -21.66 -0.59
CA GLY A 53 12.64 -21.75 -0.50
C GLY A 53 13.30 -20.37 -0.33
N LEU A 54 14.62 -20.40 -0.15
CA LEU A 54 15.46 -19.19 -0.11
C LEU A 54 15.43 -18.51 -1.47
N GLY A 55 15.22 -17.19 -1.48
CA GLY A 55 15.25 -16.40 -2.70
C GLY A 55 14.35 -15.18 -2.68
N PRO A 56 14.53 -14.25 -3.65
CA PRO A 56 13.85 -12.96 -3.68
C PRO A 56 12.33 -13.09 -3.83
N THR A 57 11.84 -14.20 -4.38
CA THR A 57 10.42 -14.49 -4.54
C THR A 57 9.70 -14.55 -3.19
N ALA A 58 10.33 -15.11 -2.15
CA ALA A 58 9.76 -15.16 -0.81
C ALA A 58 9.58 -13.75 -0.22
N GLY A 59 10.57 -12.87 -0.41
CA GLY A 59 10.48 -11.47 0.03
C GLY A 59 9.40 -10.70 -0.73
N VAL A 60 9.35 -10.83 -2.06
CA VAL A 60 8.32 -10.16 -2.87
C VAL A 60 6.91 -10.60 -2.45
N LEU A 61 6.69 -11.90 -2.20
CA LEU A 61 5.40 -12.42 -1.76
C LEU A 61 5.02 -11.93 -0.34
N ALA A 62 5.98 -11.91 0.59
CA ALA A 62 5.77 -11.43 1.94
C ALA A 62 5.34 -9.94 1.96
N ILE A 63 6.05 -9.08 1.21
CA ILE A 63 5.64 -7.67 1.03
C ILE A 63 4.30 -7.59 0.31
N ALA A 64 4.12 -8.30 -0.81
CA ALA A 64 2.92 -8.17 -1.63
C ALA A 64 1.64 -8.46 -0.82
N ILE A 65 1.63 -9.52 -0.01
CA ILE A 65 0.46 -9.90 0.78
C ILE A 65 0.20 -8.92 1.92
N THR A 66 1.24 -8.54 2.67
CA THR A 66 1.09 -7.62 3.80
C THR A 66 0.69 -6.22 3.34
N TYR A 67 1.25 -5.74 2.23
CA TYR A 67 0.98 -4.40 1.70
C TYR A 67 -0.36 -4.34 0.96
N SER A 68 -0.72 -5.36 0.17
CA SER A 68 -2.01 -5.39 -0.56
C SER A 68 -3.20 -5.35 0.38
N GLY A 69 -3.16 -6.10 1.49
CA GLY A 69 -4.22 -6.09 2.50
C GLY A 69 -4.43 -4.70 3.11
N MET A 70 -3.34 -4.01 3.43
CA MET A 70 -3.42 -2.66 4.01
C MET A 70 -3.84 -1.60 2.99
N LEU A 71 -3.30 -1.66 1.78
CA LEU A 71 -3.62 -0.73 0.69
C LEU A 71 -5.09 -0.83 0.28
N GLY A 72 -5.62 -2.05 0.11
CA GLY A 72 -7.02 -2.24 -0.26
C GLY A 72 -7.97 -1.61 0.75
N LYS A 73 -7.67 -1.75 2.05
CA LYS A 73 -8.46 -1.14 3.11
C LYS A 73 -8.39 0.39 3.08
N VAL A 74 -7.19 0.96 3.03
CA VAL A 74 -7.02 2.41 3.07
C VAL A 74 -7.56 3.06 1.81
N TYR A 75 -7.42 2.43 0.64
CA TYR A 75 -8.04 2.91 -0.58
C TYR A 75 -9.56 2.94 -0.47
N ALA A 76 -10.18 1.92 0.13
CA ALA A 76 -11.61 1.93 0.39
C ALA A 76 -12.02 3.07 1.34
N GLU A 77 -11.25 3.35 2.39
CA GLU A 77 -11.50 4.48 3.29
C GLU A 77 -11.34 5.83 2.58
N ILE A 78 -10.35 5.99 1.71
CA ILE A 78 -10.15 7.19 0.88
C ILE A 78 -11.30 7.38 -0.11
N PHE A 79 -11.74 6.33 -0.78
CA PHE A 79 -12.87 6.44 -1.71
C PHE A 79 -14.19 6.79 -1.00
N GLU A 80 -14.36 6.40 0.26
CA GLU A 80 -15.55 6.73 1.06
C GLU A 80 -15.47 8.15 1.67
N SER A 81 -14.27 8.68 1.92
CA SER A 81 -14.08 10.03 2.47
C SER A 81 -14.29 11.15 1.45
N VAL A 82 -14.10 10.86 0.17
CA VAL A 82 -14.19 11.84 -0.93
C VAL A 82 -15.64 12.22 -1.24
N ASP A 83 -15.87 13.51 -1.51
CA ASP A 83 -17.21 14.04 -1.80
C ASP A 83 -17.80 13.39 -3.06
N GLN A 84 -18.95 12.71 -2.91
CA GLN A 84 -19.64 11.98 -3.97
C GLN A 84 -20.59 12.86 -4.80
N LYS A 85 -20.72 14.15 -4.47
CA LYS A 85 -21.53 15.12 -5.25
C LYS A 85 -21.22 15.12 -6.76
N PRO A 86 -19.96 15.24 -7.22
CA PRO A 86 -19.66 15.25 -8.66
C PRO A 86 -20.06 13.93 -9.36
N THR A 87 -19.84 12.79 -8.69
CA THR A 87 -20.26 11.48 -9.20
C THR A 87 -21.78 11.36 -9.33
N ARG A 88 -22.53 11.87 -8.35
CA ARG A 88 -24.00 11.86 -8.37
C ARG A 88 -24.56 12.79 -9.44
N ALA A 89 -23.96 13.97 -9.63
CA ALA A 89 -24.34 14.89 -10.70
C ALA A 89 -24.17 14.25 -12.09
N LEU A 90 -23.06 13.53 -12.31
CA LEU A 90 -22.81 12.79 -13.55
C LEU A 90 -23.81 11.65 -13.78
N LEU A 91 -24.18 10.91 -12.73
CA LEU A 91 -25.18 9.84 -12.83
C LEU A 91 -26.58 10.41 -13.15
N LEU A 92 -26.96 11.53 -12.53
CA LEU A 92 -28.23 12.21 -12.81
C LEU A 92 -28.29 12.81 -14.22
N ALA A 93 -27.13 13.18 -14.79
CA ALA A 93 -27.00 13.61 -16.18
C ALA A 93 -27.05 12.46 -17.20
N GLY A 94 -27.26 11.21 -16.76
CA GLY A 94 -27.37 10.04 -17.62
C GLY A 94 -26.04 9.35 -17.96
N SER A 95 -24.94 9.69 -17.27
CA SER A 95 -23.63 9.06 -17.53
C SER A 95 -23.57 7.63 -16.97
N GLY A 96 -22.80 6.78 -17.67
CA GLY A 96 -22.55 5.40 -17.26
C GLY A 96 -21.75 5.30 -15.96
N ARG A 97 -21.97 4.21 -15.21
CA ARG A 97 -21.37 3.94 -13.89
C ARG A 97 -19.84 4.07 -13.86
N LEU A 98 -19.17 3.62 -14.94
CA LEU A 98 -17.71 3.72 -15.10
C LEU A 98 -17.25 5.15 -15.37
N ALA A 99 -17.99 5.90 -16.20
CA ALA A 99 -17.67 7.29 -16.50
C ALA A 99 -17.84 8.18 -15.25
N ALA A 100 -18.93 7.99 -14.49
CA ALA A 100 -19.12 8.69 -13.22
C ALA A 100 -18.01 8.39 -12.21
N PHE A 101 -17.50 7.15 -12.16
CA PHE A 101 -16.37 6.81 -11.29
C PHE A 101 -15.06 7.47 -11.74
N CYS A 102 -14.73 7.35 -13.03
CA CYS A 102 -13.48 7.87 -13.59
C CYS A 102 -13.41 9.41 -13.60
N TYR A 103 -14.53 10.11 -13.74
CA TYR A 103 -14.57 11.58 -13.81
C TYR A 103 -15.11 12.26 -12.55
N GLY A 104 -15.79 11.52 -11.66
CA GLY A 104 -16.32 12.07 -10.40
C GLY A 104 -15.45 11.73 -9.20
N THR A 105 -15.31 10.44 -8.88
CA THR A 105 -14.61 9.99 -7.67
C THR A 105 -13.10 9.88 -7.83
N LEU A 106 -12.64 9.35 -8.97
CA LEU A 106 -11.22 9.07 -9.19
C LEU A 106 -10.33 10.33 -9.15
N PRO A 107 -10.65 11.44 -9.86
CA PRO A 107 -9.78 12.63 -9.84
C PRO A 107 -9.72 13.28 -8.45
N ASN A 108 -10.82 13.21 -7.69
CA ASN A 108 -10.88 13.74 -6.34
C ASN A 108 -10.09 12.89 -5.34
N ALA A 109 -10.10 11.55 -5.50
CA ALA A 109 -9.34 10.63 -4.66
C ALA A 109 -7.86 10.49 -5.10
N ALA A 110 -7.53 10.82 -6.35
CA ALA A 110 -6.23 10.52 -6.96
C ALA A 110 -5.05 11.17 -6.21
N GLY A 111 -5.23 12.38 -5.68
CA GLY A 111 -4.17 13.08 -4.94
C GLY A 111 -3.77 12.36 -3.66
N GLU A 112 -4.75 11.95 -2.87
CA GLU A 112 -4.54 11.24 -1.61
C GLU A 112 -4.05 9.80 -1.87
N LEU A 113 -4.63 9.11 -2.86
CA LEU A 113 -4.20 7.78 -3.28
C LEU A 113 -2.73 7.76 -3.71
N LEU A 114 -2.31 8.67 -4.60
CA LEU A 114 -0.92 8.73 -5.05
C LEU A 114 0.04 9.02 -3.90
N SER A 115 -0.32 9.97 -3.03
CA SER A 115 0.52 10.34 -1.87
C SER A 115 0.72 9.17 -0.91
N TYR A 116 -0.35 8.40 -0.66
CA TYR A 116 -0.28 7.22 0.18
C TYR A 116 0.46 6.06 -0.49
N THR A 117 0.25 5.85 -1.80
CA THR A 117 0.95 4.83 -2.59
C THR A 117 2.45 5.04 -2.53
N VAL A 118 2.91 6.27 -2.76
CA VAL A 118 4.33 6.62 -2.81
C VAL A 118 4.98 6.45 -1.43
N TYR A 119 4.34 6.98 -0.39
CA TYR A 119 4.81 6.77 0.98
C TYR A 119 4.93 5.29 1.33
N ARG A 120 3.92 4.50 0.95
CA ARG A 120 3.93 3.07 1.24
C ARG A 120 4.96 2.31 0.41
N TRP A 121 5.17 2.71 -0.83
CA TRP A 121 6.22 2.15 -1.68
C TRP A 121 7.61 2.40 -1.08
N GLU A 122 7.86 3.58 -0.50
CA GLU A 122 9.10 3.87 0.23
C GLU A 122 9.26 2.94 1.45
N CYS A 123 8.19 2.72 2.22
CA CYS A 123 8.23 1.74 3.32
C CYS A 123 8.56 0.33 2.83
N ALA A 124 7.99 -0.08 1.68
CA ALA A 124 8.25 -1.40 1.09
C ALA A 124 9.72 -1.57 0.68
N ILE A 125 10.34 -0.53 0.12
CA ILE A 125 11.77 -0.53 -0.22
C ILE A 125 12.61 -0.73 1.04
N ARG A 126 12.29 -0.03 2.12
CA ARG A 126 13.00 -0.16 3.40
C ARG A 126 12.87 -1.57 3.98
N ALA A 127 11.66 -2.12 3.96
CA ALA A 127 11.38 -3.48 4.42
C ALA A 127 12.11 -4.55 3.58
N SER A 128 12.28 -4.31 2.28
CA SER A 128 12.98 -5.25 1.38
C SER A 128 14.44 -5.50 1.78
N VAL A 129 15.12 -4.50 2.35
CA VAL A 129 16.50 -4.68 2.83
C VAL A 129 16.55 -5.53 4.08
N VAL A 130 15.64 -5.28 5.03
CA VAL A 130 15.52 -6.10 6.24
C VAL A 130 15.23 -7.56 5.87
N MET A 131 14.37 -7.80 4.89
CA MET A 131 14.05 -9.16 4.44
C MET A 131 15.22 -9.87 3.74
N GLY A 132 16.13 -9.13 3.09
CA GLY A 132 17.34 -9.71 2.54
C GLY A 132 18.25 -10.35 3.59
N PHE A 133 18.31 -9.79 4.80
CA PHE A 133 19.06 -10.38 5.93
C PHE A 133 18.41 -11.66 6.48
N VAL A 134 17.10 -11.83 6.31
CA VAL A 134 16.34 -13.00 6.80
C VAL A 134 16.42 -14.19 5.83
N GLY A 135 17.09 -14.03 4.68
CA GLY A 135 17.20 -15.06 3.65
C GLY A 135 16.06 -15.08 2.64
N ALA A 136 15.17 -14.08 2.68
CA ALA A 136 14.10 -13.88 1.70
C ALA A 136 14.58 -13.17 0.41
N GLY A 137 15.89 -13.12 0.21
CA GLY A 137 16.57 -12.59 -0.98
C GLY A 137 16.53 -11.08 -1.18
N GLY A 138 17.23 -10.63 -2.22
CA GLY A 138 17.30 -9.21 -2.61
C GLY A 138 18.60 -8.52 -2.15
N LEU A 139 18.56 -7.18 -2.10
CA LEU A 139 19.72 -6.33 -1.82
C LEU A 139 20.41 -6.68 -0.48
N GLY A 140 19.63 -6.97 0.57
CA GLY A 140 20.20 -7.34 1.88
C GLY A 140 20.96 -8.68 1.87
N GLN A 141 20.57 -9.63 1.00
CA GLN A 141 21.27 -10.92 0.90
C GLN A 141 22.64 -10.75 0.21
N GLN A 142 22.72 -9.91 -0.83
CA GLN A 142 24.01 -9.58 -1.46
C GLN A 142 24.93 -8.83 -0.50
N MET A 143 24.36 -7.93 0.32
CA MET A 143 25.08 -7.20 1.34
C MET A 143 25.67 -8.13 2.42
N ASP A 144 24.90 -9.11 2.90
CA ASP A 144 25.37 -10.12 3.86
C ASP A 144 26.49 -11.01 3.26
N LEU A 145 26.36 -11.40 1.99
CA LEU A 145 27.38 -12.20 1.29
C LEU A 145 28.71 -11.43 1.13
N SER A 146 28.68 -10.17 0.71
CA SER A 146 29.90 -9.35 0.59
C SER A 146 30.53 -9.03 1.95
N MET A 147 29.74 -8.88 3.02
CA MET A 147 30.28 -8.74 4.38
C MET A 147 31.02 -9.99 4.84
N ARG A 148 30.48 -11.19 4.56
CA ARG A 148 31.13 -12.47 4.90
C ARG A 148 32.43 -12.71 4.12
N MET A 149 32.57 -12.14 2.93
CA MET A 149 33.76 -12.24 2.09
C MET A 149 34.89 -11.26 2.50
N PHE A 150 34.69 -10.44 3.55
CA PHE A 150 35.64 -9.38 3.96
C PHE A 150 36.05 -8.41 2.83
N ALA A 151 35.24 -8.33 1.76
CA ALA A 151 35.45 -7.41 0.65
C ALA A 151 34.94 -6.01 1.02
N GLY A 152 35.67 -5.30 1.87
CA GLY A 152 35.25 -3.98 2.40
C GLY A 152 34.91 -2.95 1.32
N ASN A 153 35.54 -3.05 0.15
CA ASN A 153 35.25 -2.18 -0.99
C ASN A 153 33.89 -2.49 -1.66
N GLU A 154 33.49 -3.77 -1.69
CA GLU A 154 32.23 -4.24 -2.29
C GLU A 154 31.04 -3.97 -1.34
N VAL A 155 31.27 -4.08 -0.03
CA VAL A 155 30.29 -3.68 0.98
C VAL A 155 30.02 -2.17 0.92
N ALA A 156 31.08 -1.35 0.79
CA ALA A 156 30.96 0.09 0.69
C ALA A 156 30.18 0.54 -0.56
N SER A 157 30.41 -0.11 -1.72
CA SER A 157 29.70 0.22 -2.97
C SER A 157 28.21 -0.18 -2.93
N LEU A 158 27.88 -1.35 -2.36
CA LEU A 158 26.50 -1.77 -2.12
C LEU A 158 25.77 -0.84 -1.14
N LEU A 159 26.44 -0.44 -0.04
CA LEU A 159 25.88 0.49 0.93
C LEU A 159 25.64 1.88 0.33
N LEU A 160 26.58 2.39 -0.47
CA LEU A 160 26.42 3.64 -1.21
C LEU A 160 25.27 3.58 -2.21
N THR A 161 25.14 2.48 -2.95
CA THR A 161 24.06 2.28 -3.92
C THR A 161 22.69 2.21 -3.21
N PHE A 162 22.61 1.51 -2.09
CA PHE A 162 21.40 1.49 -1.27
C PHE A 162 21.06 2.87 -0.72
N LEU A 163 22.05 3.59 -0.19
CA LEU A 163 21.87 4.96 0.31
C LEU A 163 21.38 5.89 -0.81
N ALA A 164 21.98 5.81 -2.00
CA ALA A 164 21.56 6.58 -3.17
C ALA A 164 20.13 6.23 -3.60
N LEU A 165 19.75 4.95 -3.57
CA LEU A 165 18.41 4.50 -3.90
C LEU A 165 17.36 5.02 -2.89
N VAL A 166 17.68 4.99 -1.60
CA VAL A 166 16.83 5.54 -0.54
C VAL A 166 16.70 7.06 -0.68
N LEU A 167 17.81 7.77 -0.94
CA LEU A 167 17.80 9.21 -1.13
C LEU A 167 17.01 9.62 -2.38
N LEU A 168 17.13 8.87 -3.48
CA LEU A 168 16.32 9.05 -4.68
C LEU A 168 14.83 8.81 -4.41
N ALA A 169 14.49 7.75 -3.68
CA ALA A 169 13.10 7.47 -3.31
C ALA A 169 12.51 8.57 -2.42
N ASP A 170 13.26 9.04 -1.42
CA ASP A 170 12.84 10.16 -0.55
C ASP A 170 12.74 11.48 -1.34
N ALA A 171 13.68 11.77 -2.24
CA ALA A 171 13.62 12.93 -3.12
C ALA A 171 12.39 12.89 -4.04
N LEU A 172 12.05 11.73 -4.60
CA LEU A 172 10.86 11.54 -5.43
C LEU A 172 9.57 11.74 -4.61
N SER A 173 9.51 11.19 -3.39
CA SER A 173 8.43 11.41 -2.42
C SER A 173 8.25 12.90 -2.10
N ARG A 174 9.36 13.63 -1.88
CA ARG A 174 9.35 15.07 -1.57
C ARG A 174 8.94 15.92 -2.76
N LEU A 175 9.40 15.61 -3.98
CA LEU A 175 9.01 16.30 -5.20
C LEU A 175 7.53 16.14 -5.51
N LEU A 176 6.97 14.94 -5.30
CA LEU A 176 5.55 14.67 -5.49
C LEU A 176 4.67 15.36 -4.43
N ARG A 177 5.17 15.51 -3.19
CA ARG A 177 4.49 16.30 -2.14
C ARG A 177 4.61 17.81 -2.34
N GLY A 178 5.75 18.30 -2.81
CA GLY A 178 6.01 19.73 -3.00
C GLY A 178 5.25 20.39 -4.16
N ARG A 179 4.72 19.60 -5.11
CA ARG A 179 3.94 20.12 -6.25
C ARG A 179 2.45 20.37 -5.95
N ARG A 180 1.98 20.22 -4.71
CA ARG A 180 0.55 20.30 -4.38
C ARG A 180 0.18 21.12 -3.13
N GLN A 181 1.14 21.85 -2.55
CA GLN A 181 0.85 23.01 -1.69
C GLN A 181 0.89 24.27 -2.56
#